data_AF-J6HYJ7-F1
#
_entry.id   AF-J6HYJ7-F1
#
_cell.length_a   1.000
_cell.length_b   1.000
_cell.length_c   1.000
_cell.angle_alpha   90.00
_cell.angle_beta   90.00
_cell.angle_gamma   90.00
#
_symmetry.space_group_name_H-M   'P 1'
#
loop_
_entity.id
_entity.type
_entity.pdbx_description
1 polymer ?
#
loop_
_entity_poly.entity_id
_entity_poly.type
_entity_poly.pdbx_seq_one_letter_code
_entity_poly.pdbx_strand_id
1 'polypeptide(L)'
;MVLSGDGMRCDTADVKRVEINVHTQAVTAGPNRIADLMDEIEPSYEKCLPQIPHAHDIIKSMSYDKAKELYGKNLPRIVQERLEQEIAVIFEHGYSSLYLLQQKLVQKAHEDGHITCTNGSIGASLAAHLIGITEVNPLPPHWRCAKCQYSEFITDGSVASGFDLQAKICPKCGETLMGDGHDIPYAALVGFDGSRQPDIVMNYPDSYRSIAAENIEKVCDHVRVYQAGTIETISYDEAATYVQNYIDTTERILVKISVQEVAEKCVGTKKTTGINDSAFIIIPEDEEPDCFTPLQDMKDQEGHTYRISHFSYHNLTDQFLKLNLLPYFVLSVLEELERGTGCSLSNISFDDPSTISLFRKADTVGIPEFRSPKVRQMLQELQPRFFSELVKISAFSHGTGAWEGNAQNLIRRGVCTLNEVAATRDDVMMYLIRKGIDPLRAFQIMESVRKGNGILPKTIKILQENGVPLWYIQSCQKMGYMFPRAHVVDHVMSNYRLAYYKAHHPQEFYRAYIETLADASDLAVIKSGETAIKERLSIYRDTESFEESSNGKIELLELAQEMYMRGHHL
;
A
#
# COMPACT_ATOMS: atom_id res chain seq x y z
N MET A 1 17.12 -19.18 35.86
CA MET A 1 15.76 -19.53 36.34
C MET A 1 15.91 -20.59 37.42
N VAL A 2 15.33 -20.38 38.60
CA VAL A 2 15.34 -21.38 39.69
C VAL A 2 13.90 -21.83 39.91
N LEU A 3 13.68 -23.14 40.04
CA LEU A 3 12.38 -23.66 40.44
C LEU A 3 12.15 -23.31 41.91
N SER A 4 11.22 -22.39 42.17
CA SER A 4 10.66 -22.13 43.50
C SER A 4 9.41 -22.98 43.71
N GLY A 5 8.99 -23.18 44.97
CA GLY A 5 7.74 -23.88 45.29
C GLY A 5 6.48 -23.23 44.72
N ASP A 6 6.58 -21.97 44.26
CA ASP A 6 5.50 -21.16 43.71
C ASP A 6 5.52 -21.08 42.16
N GLY A 7 6.40 -21.85 41.50
CA GLY A 7 6.48 -21.98 40.04
C GLY A 7 7.81 -21.56 39.42
N MET A 8 7.91 -21.69 38.09
CA MET A 8 9.07 -21.24 37.31
C MET A 8 9.05 -19.71 37.16
N ARG A 9 10.02 -19.02 37.77
CA ARG A 9 10.22 -17.56 37.62
C ARG A 9 11.71 -17.23 37.46
N CYS A 10 11.99 -16.02 36.98
CA CYS A 10 13.34 -15.48 37.00
C CYS A 10 13.64 -14.96 38.42
N ASP A 11 14.32 -15.78 39.21
CA ASP A 11 14.71 -15.43 40.59
C ASP A 11 16.11 -14.81 40.66
N THR A 12 16.34 -13.98 41.68
CA THR A 12 17.67 -13.48 42.00
C THR A 12 18.49 -14.55 42.71
N ALA A 13 19.82 -14.49 42.56
CA ALA A 13 20.73 -15.47 43.17
C ALA A 13 20.65 -15.51 44.71
N ASP A 14 20.12 -14.45 45.35
CA ASP A 14 20.02 -14.31 46.81
C ASP A 14 18.86 -15.09 47.47
N VAL A 15 17.95 -15.70 46.70
CA VAL A 15 16.67 -16.22 47.22
C VAL A 15 16.78 -17.56 47.97
N LYS A 16 17.93 -18.25 47.98
CA LYS A 16 18.09 -19.50 48.75
C LYS A 16 19.04 -19.35 49.95
N ARG A 17 18.46 -19.13 51.14
CA ARG A 17 19.11 -19.39 52.45
C ARG A 17 19.14 -20.89 52.75
N VAL A 18 20.01 -21.68 52.10
CA VAL A 18 20.36 -23.05 52.53
C VAL A 18 21.83 -23.34 52.18
N GLU A 19 22.57 -23.91 53.13
CA GLU A 19 24.02 -24.23 53.24
C GLU A 19 24.99 -23.92 52.07
N ILE A 20 26.07 -23.21 52.43
CA ILE A 20 26.85 -22.26 51.60
C ILE A 20 27.90 -22.88 50.63
N ASN A 21 28.26 -24.15 50.73
CA ASN A 21 29.44 -24.65 49.98
C ASN A 21 29.15 -25.33 48.63
N VAL A 22 28.05 -26.07 48.47
CA VAL A 22 27.71 -26.74 47.18
C VAL A 22 26.89 -25.81 46.28
N HIS A 23 26.12 -24.88 46.87
CA HIS A 23 25.24 -23.97 46.14
C HIS A 23 25.97 -22.87 45.37
N THR A 24 27.06 -22.30 45.90
CA THR A 24 27.81 -21.23 45.22
C THR A 24 28.41 -21.71 43.89
N GLN A 25 28.92 -22.94 43.84
CA GLN A 25 29.43 -23.50 42.58
C GLN A 25 28.33 -23.76 41.55
N ALA A 26 27.17 -24.28 41.95
CA ALA A 26 26.10 -24.64 41.02
C ALA A 26 25.21 -23.46 40.58
N VAL A 27 25.08 -22.42 41.41
CA VAL A 27 24.15 -21.30 41.18
C VAL A 27 24.83 -20.05 40.63
N THR A 28 26.08 -19.79 40.98
CA THR A 28 26.80 -18.58 40.52
C THR A 28 28.06 -18.92 39.73
N ALA A 29 29.04 -19.60 40.33
CA ALA A 29 30.34 -19.81 39.68
C ALA A 29 30.26 -20.68 38.41
N GLY A 30 29.41 -21.71 38.40
CA GLY A 30 29.17 -22.59 37.26
C GLY A 30 28.49 -21.87 36.09
N PRO A 31 27.29 -21.28 36.28
CA PRO A 31 26.62 -20.50 35.24
C PRO A 31 27.46 -19.33 34.72
N ASN A 32 28.17 -18.60 35.59
CA ASN A 32 29.08 -17.52 35.15
C ASN A 32 30.24 -18.07 34.33
N ARG A 33 30.85 -19.19 34.74
CA ARG A 33 31.90 -19.83 33.94
C ARG A 33 31.38 -20.30 32.58
N ILE A 34 30.13 -20.76 32.48
CA ILE A 34 29.53 -21.10 31.19
C ILE A 34 29.32 -19.83 30.36
N ALA A 35 28.80 -18.76 30.96
CA ALA A 35 28.62 -17.48 30.28
C ALA A 35 29.95 -16.89 29.79
N ASP A 36 31.01 -16.97 30.59
CA ASP A 36 32.37 -16.52 30.24
C ASP A 36 33.01 -17.35 29.10
N LEU A 37 32.48 -18.56 28.83
CA LEU A 37 32.90 -19.41 27.71
C LEU A 37 32.10 -19.16 26.43
N MET A 38 31.01 -18.40 26.49
CA MET A 38 30.21 -18.10 25.31
C MET A 38 30.80 -16.88 24.61
N ASP A 39 30.95 -16.97 23.29
CA ASP A 39 31.26 -15.80 22.48
C ASP A 39 30.05 -14.87 22.43
N GLU A 40 30.31 -13.57 22.38
CA GLU A 40 29.28 -12.57 22.10
C GLU A 40 28.95 -12.63 20.61
N ILE A 41 27.78 -13.21 20.29
CA ILE A 41 27.29 -13.31 18.92
C ILE A 41 26.32 -12.16 18.70
N GLU A 42 26.72 -11.21 17.86
CA GLU A 42 25.77 -10.26 17.28
C GLU A 42 25.08 -10.95 16.09
N PRO A 43 23.74 -11.05 16.07
CA PRO A 43 23.05 -11.49 14.88
C PRO A 43 23.43 -10.55 13.73
N SER A 44 24.02 -11.08 12.66
CA SER A 44 24.42 -10.28 11.50
C SER A 44 23.17 -9.69 10.84
N TYR A 45 23.21 -8.39 10.58
CA TYR A 45 22.19 -7.65 9.81
C TYR A 45 22.72 -7.22 8.44
N GLU A 46 23.75 -7.89 7.92
CA GLU A 46 24.25 -7.59 6.58
C GLU A 46 23.16 -7.82 5.52
N LYS A 47 23.15 -6.92 4.52
CA LYS A 47 22.16 -6.96 3.45
C LYS A 47 22.49 -8.09 2.48
N CYS A 48 21.58 -9.04 2.36
CA CYS A 48 21.57 -10.12 1.39
C CYS A 48 20.69 -9.72 0.19
N LEU A 49 21.19 -8.77 -0.62
CA LEU A 49 20.50 -8.32 -1.83
C LEU A 49 21.04 -9.07 -3.06
N PRO A 50 20.18 -9.67 -3.90
CA PRO A 50 20.62 -10.39 -5.09
C PRO A 50 21.32 -9.45 -6.05
N GLN A 51 22.47 -9.90 -6.58
CA GLN A 51 23.25 -9.17 -7.56
C GLN A 51 23.00 -9.75 -8.94
N ILE A 52 22.01 -9.21 -9.65
CA ILE A 52 21.74 -9.60 -11.03
C ILE A 52 22.81 -8.96 -11.94
N PRO A 53 23.55 -9.74 -12.76
CA PRO A 53 24.58 -9.22 -13.65
C PRO A 53 24.06 -8.10 -14.56
N HIS A 54 24.84 -7.03 -14.69
CA HIS A 54 24.53 -5.87 -15.54
C HIS A 54 23.20 -5.15 -15.23
N ALA A 55 22.57 -5.41 -14.06
CA ALA A 55 21.27 -4.84 -13.74
C ALA A 55 21.25 -3.31 -13.83
N HIS A 56 22.30 -2.65 -13.35
CA HIS A 56 22.42 -1.20 -13.41
C HIS A 56 22.41 -0.68 -14.86
N ASP A 57 23.24 -1.27 -15.73
CA ASP A 57 23.36 -0.84 -17.12
C ASP A 57 22.06 -1.05 -17.89
N ILE A 58 21.37 -2.17 -17.62
CA ILE A 58 20.06 -2.48 -18.21
C ILE A 58 19.02 -1.45 -17.77
N ILE A 59 18.85 -1.22 -16.47
CA ILE A 59 17.88 -0.25 -15.94
C ILE A 59 18.16 1.15 -16.46
N LYS A 60 19.43 1.55 -16.50
CA LYS A 60 19.85 2.84 -17.04
C LYS A 60 19.49 2.95 -18.53
N SER A 61 19.86 1.98 -19.36
CA SER A 61 19.55 2.03 -20.80
C SER A 61 18.04 2.11 -21.02
N MET A 62 17.26 1.20 -20.42
CA MET A 62 15.81 1.17 -20.57
C MET A 62 15.17 2.50 -20.17
N SER A 63 15.59 3.07 -19.04
CA SER A 63 15.04 4.35 -18.56
C SER A 63 15.35 5.49 -19.53
N TYR A 64 16.62 5.61 -19.97
CA TYR A 64 17.02 6.69 -20.88
C TYR A 64 16.42 6.53 -22.28
N ASP A 65 16.28 5.30 -22.78
CA ASP A 65 15.71 5.04 -24.09
C ASP A 65 14.22 5.38 -24.11
N LYS A 66 13.48 4.97 -23.07
CA LYS A 66 12.07 5.36 -22.93
C LYS A 66 11.91 6.87 -22.69
N ALA A 67 12.78 7.48 -21.88
CA ALA A 67 12.73 8.93 -21.68
C ALA A 67 12.94 9.70 -23.00
N LYS A 68 13.87 9.25 -23.85
CA LYS A 68 14.11 9.86 -25.17
C LYS A 68 12.97 9.60 -26.14
N GLU A 69 12.28 8.46 -26.03
CA GLU A 69 11.06 8.17 -26.78
C GLU A 69 9.94 9.14 -26.42
N LEU A 70 9.74 9.42 -25.12
CA LEU A 70 8.65 10.26 -24.64
C LEU A 70 8.92 11.77 -24.74
N TYR A 71 10.15 12.21 -24.41
CA TYR A 71 10.52 13.63 -24.26
C TYR A 71 11.57 14.11 -25.28
N GLY A 72 12.00 13.23 -26.18
CA GLY A 72 12.94 13.54 -27.26
C GLY A 72 14.40 13.32 -26.89
N LYS A 73 15.27 13.30 -27.92
CA LYS A 73 16.70 12.99 -27.76
C LYS A 73 17.43 13.94 -26.80
N ASN A 74 17.07 15.22 -26.82
CA ASN A 74 17.57 16.23 -25.88
C ASN A 74 16.53 16.38 -24.78
N LEU A 75 16.71 15.65 -23.69
CA LEU A 75 15.76 15.62 -22.58
C LEU A 75 15.56 17.02 -22.00
N PRO A 76 14.32 17.40 -21.65
CA PRO A 76 14.08 18.58 -20.83
C PRO A 76 14.87 18.48 -19.52
N ARG A 77 15.42 19.61 -19.06
CA ARG A 77 16.25 19.68 -17.85
C ARG A 77 15.61 18.98 -16.63
N ILE A 78 14.30 19.18 -16.42
CA ILE A 78 13.55 18.56 -15.31
C ILE A 78 13.58 17.02 -15.39
N VAL A 79 13.43 16.46 -16.59
CA VAL A 79 13.46 15.01 -16.82
C VAL A 79 14.88 14.48 -16.63
N GLN A 80 15.87 15.18 -17.20
CA GLN A 80 17.27 14.81 -17.13
C GLN A 80 17.77 14.80 -15.67
N GLU A 81 17.60 15.91 -14.94
CA GLU A 81 18.05 16.03 -13.55
C GLU A 81 17.37 14.98 -12.64
N ARG A 82 16.06 14.76 -12.84
CA ARG A 82 15.33 13.74 -12.08
C ARG A 82 15.87 12.34 -12.36
N LEU A 83 16.07 11.99 -13.63
CA LEU A 83 16.53 10.65 -14.00
C LEU A 83 18.00 10.41 -13.59
N GLU A 84 18.87 11.40 -13.73
CA GLU A 84 20.26 11.34 -13.26
C GLU A 84 20.33 11.11 -11.75
N GLN A 85 19.53 11.84 -10.97
CA GLN A 85 19.44 11.66 -9.52
C GLN A 85 18.96 10.25 -9.15
N GLU A 86 17.85 9.79 -9.73
CA GLU A 86 17.29 8.48 -9.40
C GLU A 86 18.23 7.34 -9.76
N ILE A 87 18.82 7.36 -10.96
CA ILE A 87 19.75 6.31 -11.42
C ILE A 87 21.01 6.25 -10.54
N ALA A 88 21.51 7.41 -10.08
CA ALA A 88 22.64 7.46 -9.14
C ALA A 88 22.28 6.79 -7.80
N VAL A 89 21.14 7.15 -7.20
CA VAL A 89 20.68 6.56 -5.94
C VAL A 89 20.43 5.05 -6.07
N ILE A 90 19.82 4.61 -7.18
CA ILE A 90 19.56 3.19 -7.47
C ILE A 90 20.89 2.40 -7.59
N PHE A 91 21.95 3.02 -8.09
CA PHE A 91 23.27 2.42 -8.15
C PHE A 91 23.96 2.38 -6.80
N GLU A 92 24.08 3.53 -6.14
CA GLU A 92 24.83 3.72 -4.89
C GLU A 92 24.33 2.83 -3.76
N HIS A 93 23.02 2.61 -3.68
CA HIS A 93 22.40 1.77 -2.64
C HIS A 93 22.11 0.33 -3.09
N GLY A 94 22.54 -0.07 -4.29
CA GLY A 94 22.39 -1.45 -4.78
C GLY A 94 20.95 -1.86 -5.14
N TYR A 95 20.06 -0.91 -5.44
CA TYR A 95 18.65 -1.19 -5.79
C TYR A 95 18.44 -1.59 -7.25
N SER A 96 19.50 -1.61 -8.07
CA SER A 96 19.41 -1.92 -9.50
C SER A 96 18.81 -3.30 -9.77
N SER A 97 19.20 -4.31 -9.00
CA SER A 97 18.67 -5.67 -9.15
C SER A 97 17.23 -5.77 -8.70
N LEU A 98 16.82 -5.06 -7.64
CA LEU A 98 15.41 -4.96 -7.22
C LEU A 98 14.53 -4.39 -8.34
N TYR A 99 14.95 -3.27 -8.95
CA TYR A 99 14.21 -2.65 -10.05
C TYR A 99 14.12 -3.57 -11.26
N LEU A 100 15.22 -4.22 -11.66
CA LEU A 100 15.22 -5.12 -12.80
C LEU A 100 14.35 -6.35 -12.55
N LEU A 101 14.43 -6.91 -11.34
CA LEU A 101 13.63 -8.06 -10.95
C LEU A 101 12.13 -7.74 -11.04
N GLN A 102 11.72 -6.61 -10.47
CA GLN A 102 10.35 -6.18 -10.52
C GLN A 102 9.87 -5.87 -11.94
N GLN A 103 10.72 -5.23 -12.75
CA GLN A 103 10.42 -4.91 -14.14
C GLN A 103 10.16 -6.17 -14.94
N LYS A 104 11.00 -7.20 -14.80
CA LYS A 104 10.81 -8.48 -15.50
C LYS A 104 9.51 -9.19 -15.09
N LEU A 105 9.14 -9.14 -13.81
CA LEU A 105 7.87 -9.72 -13.33
C LEU A 105 6.65 -9.01 -13.93
N VAL A 106 6.66 -7.67 -13.96
CA VAL A 106 5.58 -6.89 -14.56
C VAL A 106 5.51 -7.14 -16.07
N GLN A 107 6.66 -7.14 -16.74
CA GLN A 107 6.73 -7.46 -18.17
C GLN A 107 6.18 -8.86 -18.46
N LYS A 108 6.54 -9.86 -17.65
CA LYS A 108 6.04 -11.23 -17.81
C LYS A 108 4.52 -11.31 -17.64
N ALA A 109 3.96 -10.61 -16.65
CA ALA A 109 2.50 -10.53 -16.48
C ALA A 109 1.83 -9.92 -17.71
N HIS A 110 2.37 -8.82 -18.23
CA HIS A 110 1.84 -8.15 -19.42
C HIS A 110 1.94 -9.03 -20.69
N GLU A 111 3.05 -9.77 -20.86
CA GLU A 111 3.24 -10.73 -21.94
C GLU A 111 2.24 -11.91 -21.87
N ASP A 112 1.85 -12.30 -20.66
CA ASP A 112 0.82 -13.31 -20.41
C ASP A 112 -0.61 -12.75 -20.54
N GLY A 113 -0.75 -11.46 -20.85
CA GLY A 113 -2.04 -10.79 -21.07
C GLY A 113 -2.71 -10.27 -19.80
N HIS A 114 -1.96 -10.16 -18.69
CA HIS A 114 -2.45 -9.68 -17.42
C HIS A 114 -1.96 -8.28 -17.09
N ILE A 115 -2.83 -7.44 -16.55
CA ILE A 115 -2.47 -6.09 -16.10
C ILE A 115 -1.98 -6.12 -14.66
N THR A 116 -1.14 -5.15 -14.28
CA THR A 116 -0.67 -4.99 -12.90
C THR A 116 -0.92 -3.56 -12.41
N CYS A 117 -1.00 -3.38 -11.10
CA CYS A 117 -1.14 -2.07 -10.49
C CYS A 117 -0.16 -1.97 -9.31
N THR A 118 0.46 -0.82 -9.10
CA THR A 118 1.38 -0.65 -7.97
C THR A 118 0.64 -0.36 -6.69
N ASN A 119 1.17 -0.89 -5.60
CA ASN A 119 0.72 -0.62 -4.25
C ASN A 119 1.88 0.01 -3.46
N GLY A 120 1.62 1.07 -2.69
CA GLY A 120 2.69 1.80 -2.00
C GLY A 120 3.42 2.86 -2.83
N SER A 121 4.70 3.08 -2.54
CA SER A 121 5.42 4.32 -2.91
C SER A 121 6.25 4.26 -4.19
N ILE A 122 6.36 3.11 -4.85
CA ILE A 122 7.25 2.94 -6.02
C ILE A 122 6.90 3.89 -7.18
N GLY A 123 5.61 4.28 -7.31
CA GLY A 123 5.15 5.32 -8.24
C GLY A 123 5.73 6.72 -8.01
N ALA A 124 6.54 6.92 -6.96
CA ALA A 124 7.35 8.13 -6.79
C ALA A 124 8.66 8.10 -7.60
N SER A 125 9.00 7.00 -8.29
CA SER A 125 10.23 6.87 -9.10
C SER A 125 9.95 7.03 -10.58
N LEU A 126 10.59 8.02 -11.20
CA LEU A 126 10.57 8.23 -12.65
C LEU A 126 11.24 7.06 -13.38
N ALA A 127 12.34 6.52 -12.83
CA ALA A 127 12.99 5.34 -13.39
C ALA A 127 12.01 4.14 -13.42
N ALA A 128 11.26 3.91 -12.33
CA ALA A 128 10.24 2.86 -12.28
C ALA A 128 9.12 3.07 -13.32
N HIS A 129 8.67 4.30 -13.52
CA HIS A 129 7.69 4.64 -14.56
C HIS A 129 8.22 4.34 -15.97
N LEU A 130 9.45 4.79 -16.26
CA LEU A 130 10.06 4.66 -17.59
C LEU A 130 10.36 3.21 -17.99
N ILE A 131 10.67 2.34 -17.03
CA ILE A 131 10.89 0.91 -17.30
C ILE A 131 9.61 0.07 -17.20
N GLY A 132 8.46 0.70 -16.91
CA GLY A 132 7.15 0.04 -16.93
C GLY A 132 6.80 -0.73 -15.65
N ILE A 133 7.42 -0.44 -14.51
CA ILE A 133 6.98 -1.00 -13.21
C ILE A 133 5.66 -0.36 -12.75
N THR A 134 5.46 0.92 -13.05
CA THR A 134 4.31 1.71 -12.60
C THR A 134 3.79 2.62 -13.70
N GLU A 135 2.47 2.75 -13.81
CA GLU A 135 1.86 3.72 -14.73
C GLU A 135 1.95 5.16 -14.20
N VAL A 136 2.21 5.34 -12.89
CA VAL A 136 2.25 6.65 -12.25
C VAL A 136 3.50 7.42 -12.69
N ASN A 137 3.30 8.57 -13.34
CA ASN A 137 4.39 9.48 -13.70
C ASN A 137 4.61 10.51 -12.56
N PRO A 138 5.75 10.48 -11.84
CA PRO A 138 5.95 11.34 -10.68
C PRO A 138 6.41 12.76 -11.02
N LEU A 139 6.62 13.08 -12.29
CA LEU A 139 7.03 14.42 -12.71
C LEU A 139 5.96 15.47 -12.38
N PRO A 140 6.32 16.77 -12.34
CA PRO A 140 5.34 17.84 -12.26
C PRO A 140 4.33 17.76 -13.42
N PRO A 141 3.10 18.25 -13.24
CA PRO A 141 2.09 18.30 -14.30
C PRO A 141 2.65 18.95 -15.56
N HIS A 142 2.46 18.28 -16.69
CA HIS A 142 2.98 18.75 -17.96
C HIS A 142 2.14 18.26 -19.13
N TRP A 143 2.22 19.02 -20.22
CA TRP A 143 1.79 18.54 -21.52
C TRP A 143 2.93 17.82 -22.22
N ARG A 144 2.63 16.74 -22.96
CA ARG A 144 3.55 16.09 -23.88
C ARG A 144 2.89 15.76 -25.23
N CYS A 145 3.67 15.82 -26.30
CA CYS A 145 3.22 15.48 -27.65
C CYS A 145 3.73 14.09 -28.06
N ALA A 146 2.83 13.14 -28.32
CA ALA A 146 3.20 11.80 -28.80
C ALA A 146 3.96 11.82 -30.14
N LYS A 147 3.74 12.84 -30.98
CA LYS A 147 4.25 12.89 -32.36
C LYS A 147 5.63 13.54 -32.47
N CYS A 148 5.83 14.69 -31.84
CA CYS A 148 7.06 15.48 -31.97
C CYS A 148 7.84 15.65 -30.65
N GLN A 149 7.37 15.00 -29.58
CA GLN A 149 8.06 14.95 -28.29
C GLN A 149 8.23 16.32 -27.61
N TYR A 150 7.45 17.33 -28.04
CA TYR A 150 7.35 18.61 -27.33
C TYR A 150 6.74 18.38 -25.94
N SER A 151 7.31 19.03 -24.93
CA SER A 151 6.81 19.00 -23.55
C SER A 151 6.82 20.39 -22.90
N GLU A 152 5.85 20.66 -22.03
CA GLU A 152 5.71 21.92 -21.30
C GLU A 152 5.27 21.64 -19.85
N PHE A 153 6.12 21.98 -18.87
CA PHE A 153 5.94 21.65 -17.45
C PHE A 153 5.39 22.83 -16.64
N ILE A 154 4.55 22.51 -15.65
CA ILE A 154 4.01 23.44 -14.66
C ILE A 154 4.56 23.07 -13.29
N THR A 155 5.37 23.97 -12.71
CA THR A 155 6.11 23.71 -11.45
C THR A 155 5.75 24.68 -10.32
N ASP A 156 4.84 25.63 -10.55
CA ASP A 156 4.42 26.62 -9.56
C ASP A 156 3.41 26.07 -8.53
N GLY A 157 2.93 24.85 -8.76
CA GLY A 157 1.94 24.19 -7.90
C GLY A 157 0.50 24.62 -8.13
N SER A 158 0.22 25.38 -9.20
CA SER A 158 -1.14 25.79 -9.60
C SER A 158 -2.00 24.62 -10.06
N VAL A 159 -1.38 23.56 -10.57
CA VAL A 159 -2.02 22.32 -11.02
C VAL A 159 -1.52 21.16 -10.16
N ALA A 160 -2.44 20.28 -9.75
CA ALA A 160 -2.09 19.13 -8.94
C ALA A 160 -1.72 17.91 -9.80
N SER A 161 -2.45 17.64 -10.88
CA SER A 161 -2.21 16.49 -11.76
C SER A 161 -2.22 16.92 -13.22
N GLY A 162 -1.37 16.31 -14.04
CA GLY A 162 -1.39 16.46 -15.49
C GLY A 162 -2.71 16.02 -16.12
N PHE A 163 -3.43 15.09 -15.49
CA PHE A 163 -4.76 14.68 -15.92
C PHE A 163 -5.83 15.75 -15.72
N ASP A 164 -5.54 16.83 -14.99
CA ASP A 164 -6.44 17.97 -14.85
C ASP A 164 -6.18 19.04 -15.92
N LEU A 165 -5.12 18.88 -16.72
CA LEU A 165 -4.75 19.84 -17.75
C LEU A 165 -5.74 19.78 -18.90
N GLN A 166 -6.27 20.94 -19.28
CA GLN A 166 -7.13 21.05 -20.44
C GLN A 166 -6.38 20.70 -21.72
N ALA A 167 -7.12 20.07 -22.65
CA ALA A 167 -6.62 19.76 -23.98
C ALA A 167 -6.02 21.00 -24.65
N LYS A 168 -4.78 20.85 -25.14
CA LYS A 168 -3.99 21.91 -25.76
C LYS A 168 -3.41 21.40 -27.06
N ILE A 169 -3.32 22.26 -28.08
CA ILE A 169 -2.71 21.90 -29.36
C ILE A 169 -1.20 22.13 -29.29
N CYS A 170 -0.43 21.17 -29.80
CA CYS A 170 1.02 21.23 -29.83
C CYS A 170 1.49 22.38 -30.72
N PRO A 171 2.26 23.36 -30.18
CA PRO A 171 2.70 24.52 -30.94
C PRO A 171 3.72 24.18 -32.03
N LYS A 172 4.32 22.97 -32.00
CA LYS A 172 5.31 22.53 -32.98
C LYS A 172 4.74 21.75 -34.17
N CYS A 173 3.73 20.92 -33.96
CA CYS A 173 3.23 20.00 -35.00
C CYS A 173 1.71 19.95 -35.17
N GLY A 174 0.94 20.69 -34.36
CA GLY A 174 -0.51 20.76 -34.45
C GLY A 174 -1.28 19.57 -33.86
N GLU A 175 -0.59 18.56 -33.31
CA GLU A 175 -1.24 17.42 -32.64
C GLU A 175 -1.79 17.79 -31.26
N THR A 176 -2.85 17.13 -30.80
CA THR A 176 -3.34 17.29 -29.43
C THR A 176 -2.28 16.83 -28.42
N LEU A 177 -2.02 17.65 -27.41
CA LEU A 177 -1.13 17.33 -26.30
C LEU A 177 -1.84 16.48 -25.26
N MET A 178 -1.12 15.53 -24.70
CA MET A 178 -1.58 14.71 -23.57
C MET A 178 -1.08 15.34 -22.27
N GLY A 179 -1.93 15.39 -21.25
CA GLY A 179 -1.56 15.80 -19.90
C GLY A 179 -1.03 14.61 -19.08
N ASP A 180 0.04 14.82 -18.31
CA ASP A 180 0.70 13.78 -17.53
C ASP A 180 1.47 14.38 -16.33
N GLY A 181 1.87 13.55 -15.36
CA GLY A 181 2.65 13.95 -14.18
C GLY A 181 1.81 14.30 -12.96
N HIS A 182 2.18 13.77 -11.79
CA HIS A 182 1.42 13.89 -10.54
C HIS A 182 2.15 14.62 -9.40
N ASP A 183 3.31 15.22 -9.68
CA ASP A 183 4.18 15.97 -8.75
C ASP A 183 4.55 15.22 -7.47
N ILE A 184 5.20 14.07 -7.63
CA ILE A 184 5.55 13.17 -6.51
C ILE A 184 7.07 13.19 -6.29
N PRO A 185 7.55 13.56 -5.09
CA PRO A 185 8.98 13.66 -4.81
C PRO A 185 9.60 12.27 -4.64
N TYR A 186 10.76 12.02 -5.27
CA TYR A 186 11.48 10.74 -5.16
C TYR A 186 11.83 10.36 -3.72
N ALA A 187 12.12 11.37 -2.87
CA ALA A 187 12.42 11.17 -1.46
C ALA A 187 11.27 10.51 -0.67
N ALA A 188 10.03 10.54 -1.18
CA ALA A 188 8.92 9.80 -0.57
C ALA A 188 9.13 8.28 -0.61
N LEU A 189 9.90 7.77 -1.60
CA LEU A 189 10.23 6.36 -1.74
C LEU A 189 11.45 5.99 -0.86
N VAL A 190 12.61 6.57 -1.16
CA VAL A 190 13.91 6.12 -0.63
C VAL A 190 14.46 7.00 0.50
N GLY A 191 13.70 8.00 0.94
CA GLY A 191 14.20 9.02 1.85
C GLY A 191 15.07 10.07 1.16
N PHE A 192 15.57 11.03 1.91
CA PHE A 192 16.30 12.16 1.35
C PHE A 192 17.73 11.80 0.91
N ASP A 193 18.36 10.85 1.60
CA ASP A 193 19.72 10.35 1.34
C ASP A 193 19.73 9.02 0.56
N GLY A 194 18.55 8.51 0.19
CA GLY A 194 18.41 7.24 -0.50
C GLY A 194 18.57 6.00 0.39
N SER A 195 18.78 6.16 1.70
CA SER A 195 19.13 5.04 2.61
C SER A 195 17.99 4.05 2.86
N ARG A 196 16.74 4.47 2.64
CA ARG A 196 15.58 3.60 2.84
C ARG A 196 15.42 2.68 1.63
N GLN A 197 15.57 1.38 1.87
CA GLN A 197 15.26 0.37 0.86
C GLN A 197 13.81 0.50 0.41
N PRO A 198 13.55 0.61 -0.91
CA PRO A 198 12.19 0.65 -1.41
C PRO A 198 11.54 -0.73 -1.23
N ASP A 199 10.38 -0.76 -0.59
CA ASP A 199 9.49 -1.92 -0.60
C ASP A 199 8.60 -1.82 -1.83
N ILE A 200 8.72 -2.78 -2.76
CA ILE A 200 7.90 -2.80 -3.97
C ILE A 200 6.76 -3.79 -3.78
N VAL A 201 5.56 -3.25 -3.74
CA VAL A 201 4.32 -3.98 -3.59
C VAL A 201 3.53 -3.84 -4.88
N MET A 202 3.11 -4.97 -5.44
CA MET A 202 2.39 -5.03 -6.70
C MET A 202 1.10 -5.79 -6.51
N ASN A 203 0.04 -5.23 -7.06
CA ASN A 203 -1.27 -5.84 -7.18
C ASN A 203 -1.34 -6.63 -8.49
N TYR A 204 -1.84 -7.86 -8.41
CA TYR A 204 -2.10 -8.74 -9.54
C TYR A 204 -3.57 -9.17 -9.56
N PRO A 205 -4.11 -9.56 -10.73
CA PRO A 205 -5.39 -10.24 -10.82
C PRO A 205 -5.35 -11.52 -9.99
N ASP A 206 -6.48 -11.85 -9.35
CA ASP A 206 -6.58 -13.00 -8.44
C ASP A 206 -6.24 -14.32 -9.16
N SER A 207 -6.59 -14.42 -10.44
CA SER A 207 -6.33 -15.57 -11.31
C SER A 207 -4.86 -15.76 -11.67
N TYR A 208 -4.04 -14.69 -11.62
CA TYR A 208 -2.65 -14.72 -12.08
C TYR A 208 -1.63 -14.69 -10.94
N ARG A 209 -2.02 -14.21 -9.75
CA ARG A 209 -1.10 -14.05 -8.61
C ARG A 209 -0.28 -15.31 -8.28
N SER A 210 -0.92 -16.49 -8.21
CA SER A 210 -0.21 -17.75 -7.92
C SER A 210 0.76 -18.12 -9.05
N ILE A 211 0.36 -17.87 -10.31
CA ILE A 211 1.21 -18.08 -11.49
C ILE A 211 2.43 -17.14 -11.44
N ALA A 212 2.24 -15.88 -11.07
CA ALA A 212 3.32 -14.93 -10.90
C ALA A 212 4.30 -15.39 -9.80
N ALA A 213 3.79 -15.86 -8.66
CA ALA A 213 4.61 -16.39 -7.57
C ALA A 213 5.46 -17.61 -7.98
N GLU A 214 4.87 -18.58 -8.70
CA GLU A 214 5.57 -19.77 -9.22
C GLU A 214 6.63 -19.44 -10.28
N ASN A 215 6.49 -18.31 -10.95
CA ASN A 215 7.40 -17.90 -12.02
C ASN A 215 8.52 -16.97 -11.53
N ILE A 216 8.57 -16.57 -10.25
CA ILE A 216 9.62 -15.66 -9.76
C ILE A 216 11.01 -16.22 -10.06
N GLU A 217 11.31 -17.47 -9.71
CA GLU A 217 12.62 -18.10 -9.97
C GLU A 217 12.91 -18.30 -11.47
N LYS A 218 11.87 -18.43 -12.31
CA LYS A 218 12.05 -18.59 -13.77
C LYS A 218 12.34 -17.28 -14.48
N VAL A 219 11.79 -16.19 -13.95
CA VAL A 219 11.96 -14.83 -14.49
C VAL A 219 13.27 -14.21 -13.97
N CYS A 220 13.67 -14.62 -12.77
CA CYS A 220 14.78 -14.06 -12.02
C CYS A 220 15.86 -15.13 -11.88
N ASP A 221 16.76 -15.20 -12.86
CA ASP A 221 17.92 -16.10 -12.78
C ASP A 221 18.75 -15.79 -11.52
N HIS A 222 19.39 -16.81 -10.95
CA HIS A 222 20.33 -16.70 -9.82
C HIS A 222 19.71 -16.27 -8.48
N VAL A 223 18.42 -16.54 -8.25
CA VAL A 223 17.79 -16.33 -6.94
C VAL A 223 16.99 -17.54 -6.49
N ARG A 224 16.85 -17.67 -5.17
CA ARG A 224 15.95 -18.61 -4.48
C ARG A 224 14.83 -17.83 -3.81
N VAL A 225 13.61 -18.35 -3.86
CA VAL A 225 12.42 -17.67 -3.36
C VAL A 225 11.77 -18.47 -2.25
N TYR A 226 11.53 -17.80 -1.11
CA TYR A 226 10.85 -18.39 0.04
C TYR A 226 9.64 -17.54 0.42
N GLN A 227 8.54 -18.17 0.78
CA GLN A 227 7.41 -17.45 1.37
C GLN A 227 7.77 -16.95 2.77
N ALA A 228 7.31 -15.76 3.12
CA ALA A 228 7.55 -15.20 4.44
C ALA A 228 6.65 -15.86 5.48
N GLY A 229 7.21 -16.26 6.62
CA GLY A 229 6.42 -16.71 7.76
C GLY A 229 5.77 -15.55 8.52
N THR A 230 4.66 -15.85 9.19
CA THR A 230 4.00 -14.95 10.14
C THR A 230 3.99 -15.57 11.53
N ILE A 231 4.01 -14.71 12.56
CA ILE A 231 3.84 -15.10 13.96
C ILE A 231 2.58 -14.39 14.43
N GLU A 232 1.53 -15.16 14.66
CA GLU A 232 0.29 -14.66 15.21
C GLU A 232 0.42 -14.59 16.73
N THR A 233 0.12 -13.42 17.29
CA THR A 233 0.16 -13.18 18.74
C THR A 233 -1.24 -12.94 19.26
N ILE A 234 -1.48 -13.27 20.52
CA ILE A 234 -2.75 -13.01 21.20
C ILE A 234 -3.06 -11.51 21.15
N SER A 235 -4.20 -11.15 20.57
CA SER A 235 -4.75 -9.80 20.56
C SER A 235 -5.38 -9.44 21.91
N TYR A 236 -5.69 -8.16 22.12
CA TYR A 236 -6.32 -7.72 23.36
C TYR A 236 -7.71 -8.36 23.56
N ASP A 237 -8.53 -8.44 22.51
CA ASP A 237 -9.90 -8.96 22.61
C ASP A 237 -9.92 -10.46 22.90
N GLU A 238 -9.02 -11.23 22.27
CA GLU A 238 -8.82 -12.64 22.58
C GLU A 238 -8.31 -12.83 24.01
N ALA A 239 -7.34 -12.03 24.44
CA ALA A 239 -6.82 -12.09 25.80
C ALA A 239 -7.92 -11.83 26.83
N ALA A 240 -8.77 -10.82 26.61
CA ALA A 240 -9.90 -10.52 27.49
C ALA A 240 -10.88 -11.69 27.56
N THR A 241 -11.16 -12.34 26.42
CA THR A 241 -12.04 -13.51 26.36
C THR A 241 -11.41 -14.72 27.09
N TYR A 242 -10.12 -14.98 26.92
CA TYR A 242 -9.43 -16.05 27.65
C TYR A 242 -9.46 -15.84 29.17
N VAL A 243 -9.22 -14.61 29.62
CA VAL A 243 -9.25 -14.25 31.04
C VAL A 243 -10.67 -14.41 31.60
N GLN A 244 -11.70 -13.95 30.87
CA GLN A 244 -13.09 -14.09 31.29
C GLN A 244 -13.51 -15.56 31.36
N ASN A 245 -13.22 -16.35 30.33
CA ASN A 245 -13.50 -17.79 30.32
C ASN A 245 -12.79 -18.52 31.47
N TYR A 246 -11.55 -18.14 31.78
CA TYR A 246 -10.83 -18.71 32.93
C TYR A 246 -11.50 -18.37 34.26
N ILE A 247 -11.94 -17.12 34.45
CA ILE A 247 -12.68 -16.69 35.64
C ILE A 247 -13.97 -17.48 35.80
N ASP A 248 -14.75 -17.59 34.73
CA ASP A 248 -16.06 -18.25 34.75
C ASP A 248 -15.92 -19.75 35.00
N THR A 249 -14.95 -20.41 34.35
CA THR A 249 -14.72 -21.86 34.52
C THR A 249 -14.09 -22.25 35.85
N THR A 250 -13.34 -21.34 36.48
CA THR A 250 -12.70 -21.59 37.78
C THR A 250 -13.47 -21.00 38.97
N GLU A 251 -14.59 -20.32 38.70
CA GLU A 251 -15.38 -19.57 39.69
C GLU A 251 -14.54 -18.61 40.55
N ARG A 252 -13.43 -18.10 39.99
CA ARG A 252 -12.48 -17.25 40.71
C ARG A 252 -12.92 -15.79 40.70
N ILE A 253 -12.81 -15.13 41.85
CA ILE A 253 -13.04 -13.69 41.94
C ILE A 253 -11.69 -12.98 41.84
N LEU A 254 -11.54 -12.08 40.87
CA LEU A 254 -10.37 -11.21 40.79
C LEU A 254 -10.38 -10.21 41.96
N VAL A 255 -9.29 -10.17 42.71
CA VAL A 255 -9.11 -9.26 43.85
C VAL A 255 -7.88 -8.40 43.57
N LYS A 256 -8.08 -7.06 43.50
CA LYS A 256 -7.04 -6.04 43.25
C LYS A 256 -6.45 -5.99 41.83
N ILE A 257 -7.03 -6.69 40.86
CA ILE A 257 -6.63 -6.61 39.46
C ILE A 257 -7.87 -6.73 38.58
N SER A 258 -7.95 -5.97 37.50
CA SER A 258 -9.06 -6.07 36.55
C SER A 258 -8.80 -7.11 35.45
N VAL A 259 -9.85 -7.51 34.74
CA VAL A 259 -9.74 -8.34 33.54
C VAL A 259 -8.86 -7.65 32.50
N GLN A 260 -8.98 -6.33 32.35
CA GLN A 260 -8.17 -5.55 31.40
C GLN A 260 -6.68 -5.64 31.75
N GLU A 261 -6.30 -5.43 33.01
CA GLU A 261 -4.90 -5.47 33.45
C GLU A 261 -4.26 -6.86 33.27
N VAL A 262 -5.04 -7.95 33.39
CA VAL A 262 -4.55 -9.30 33.09
C VAL A 262 -4.45 -9.53 31.59
N ALA A 263 -5.46 -9.09 30.82
CA ALA A 263 -5.48 -9.23 29.37
C ALA A 263 -4.28 -8.52 28.72
N GLU A 264 -3.95 -7.30 29.14
CA GLU A 264 -2.78 -6.54 28.66
C GLU A 264 -1.46 -7.31 28.82
N LYS A 265 -1.33 -8.13 29.88
CA LYS A 265 -0.12 -8.94 30.12
C LYS A 265 -0.05 -10.20 29.25
N CYS A 266 -1.17 -10.63 28.69
CA CYS A 266 -1.23 -11.76 27.77
C CYS A 266 -0.97 -11.34 26.31
N VAL A 267 -1.25 -10.07 25.98
CA VAL A 267 -1.06 -9.52 24.62
C VAL A 267 0.39 -9.70 24.16
N GLY A 268 0.55 -10.09 22.90
CA GLY A 268 1.87 -10.30 22.29
C GLY A 268 2.47 -11.69 22.54
N THR A 269 1.83 -12.53 23.37
CA THR A 269 2.21 -13.93 23.51
C THR A 269 2.00 -14.65 22.18
N LYS A 270 3.00 -15.41 21.71
CA LYS A 270 2.90 -16.24 20.50
C LYS A 270 1.77 -17.27 20.65
N LYS A 271 0.85 -17.29 19.69
CA LYS A 271 -0.26 -18.23 19.59
C LYS A 271 0.04 -19.30 18.54
N THR A 272 0.31 -18.87 17.32
CA THR A 272 0.43 -19.72 16.13
C THR A 272 1.47 -19.12 15.17
N THR A 273 1.87 -19.92 14.18
CA THR A 273 2.63 -19.45 13.02
C THR A 273 1.76 -19.61 11.79
N GLY A 274 1.84 -18.68 10.85
CA GLY A 274 1.13 -18.73 9.56
C GLY A 274 2.06 -18.53 8.37
N ILE A 275 1.50 -18.72 7.17
CA ILE A 275 2.13 -18.38 5.89
C ILE A 275 1.68 -16.96 5.53
N ASN A 276 2.58 -16.12 5.04
CA ASN A 276 2.20 -14.91 4.33
C ASN A 276 2.10 -15.24 2.85
N ASP A 277 0.88 -15.41 2.35
CA ASP A 277 0.64 -15.82 0.97
C ASP A 277 1.12 -14.77 -0.05
N SER A 278 1.31 -13.52 0.38
CA SER A 278 1.60 -12.39 -0.50
C SER A 278 3.07 -11.99 -0.50
N ALA A 279 3.82 -12.35 0.53
CA ALA A 279 5.17 -11.84 0.74
C ALA A 279 6.22 -12.92 0.52
N PHE A 280 7.19 -12.60 -0.32
CA PHE A 280 8.28 -13.49 -0.69
C PHE A 280 9.62 -12.83 -0.32
N ILE A 281 10.52 -13.66 0.20
CA ILE A 281 11.90 -13.32 0.50
C ILE A 281 12.75 -13.88 -0.63
N ILE A 282 13.58 -13.02 -1.20
CA ILE A 282 14.50 -13.39 -2.28
C ILE A 282 15.91 -13.46 -1.71
N ILE A 283 16.56 -14.59 -1.95
CA ILE A 283 17.92 -14.88 -1.49
C ILE A 283 18.77 -15.16 -2.73
N PRO A 284 20.01 -14.62 -2.83
CA PRO A 284 20.96 -15.02 -3.85
C PRO A 284 21.16 -16.54 -3.89
N GLU A 285 21.33 -17.12 -5.08
CA GLU A 285 21.52 -18.57 -5.23
C GLU A 285 22.79 -19.08 -4.51
N ASP A 286 23.81 -18.24 -4.36
CA ASP A 286 25.08 -18.52 -3.69
C ASP A 286 25.07 -18.33 -2.17
N GLU A 287 23.96 -17.82 -1.60
CA GLU A 287 23.85 -17.50 -0.17
C GLU A 287 22.91 -18.46 0.57
N GLU A 288 23.37 -19.09 1.66
CA GLU A 288 22.57 -20.06 2.41
C GLU A 288 21.50 -19.37 3.28
N PRO A 289 20.20 -19.72 3.15
CA PRO A 289 19.12 -19.07 3.91
C PRO A 289 19.31 -19.12 5.44
N ASP A 290 19.84 -20.25 5.93
CA ASP A 290 20.05 -20.52 7.36
C ASP A 290 21.09 -19.57 7.99
N CYS A 291 21.88 -18.85 7.19
CA CYS A 291 22.75 -17.78 7.69
C CYS A 291 21.98 -16.57 8.23
N PHE A 292 20.70 -16.42 7.89
CA PHE A 292 19.90 -15.24 8.18
C PHE A 292 18.61 -15.59 8.94
N THR A 293 17.90 -16.64 8.50
CA THR A 293 16.69 -17.12 9.15
C THR A 293 16.62 -18.64 9.03
N PRO A 294 16.30 -19.36 10.11
CA PRO A 294 15.89 -20.75 9.99
C PRO A 294 14.68 -20.84 9.05
N LEU A 295 14.60 -21.93 8.32
CA LEU A 295 13.42 -22.27 7.53
C LEU A 295 12.60 -23.37 8.21
N GLN A 296 11.29 -23.31 8.04
CA GLN A 296 10.35 -24.31 8.55
C GLN A 296 9.34 -24.71 7.49
N ASP A 297 8.84 -25.95 7.57
CA ASP A 297 7.79 -26.44 6.69
C ASP A 297 6.42 -26.16 7.31
N MET A 298 5.53 -25.54 6.56
CA MET A 298 4.13 -25.37 6.96
C MET A 298 3.20 -25.91 5.87
N LYS A 299 2.06 -26.45 6.27
CA LYS A 299 0.98 -26.80 5.36
C LYS A 299 -0.09 -25.73 5.36
N ASP A 300 -0.56 -25.36 4.18
CA ASP A 300 -1.77 -24.56 4.04
C ASP A 300 -3.03 -25.40 4.35
N GLN A 301 -4.20 -24.78 4.20
CA GLN A 301 -5.49 -25.45 4.43
C GLN A 301 -5.79 -26.54 3.40
N GLU A 302 -5.18 -26.48 2.22
CA GLU A 302 -5.32 -27.43 1.11
C GLU A 302 -4.33 -28.60 1.22
N GLY A 303 -3.37 -28.52 2.15
CA GLY A 303 -2.36 -29.53 2.41
C GLY A 303 -1.05 -29.33 1.64
N HIS A 304 -0.91 -28.26 0.85
CA HIS A 304 0.34 -27.90 0.18
C HIS A 304 1.38 -27.50 1.20
N THR A 305 2.59 -28.04 1.05
CA THR A 305 3.70 -27.77 1.97
C THR A 305 4.57 -26.67 1.41
N TYR A 306 4.72 -25.59 2.18
CA TYR A 306 5.57 -24.45 1.86
C TYR A 306 6.76 -24.40 2.80
N ARG A 307 7.93 -24.09 2.24
CA ARG A 307 9.13 -23.76 3.00
C ARG A 307 9.12 -22.26 3.28
N ILE A 308 9.00 -21.89 4.55
CA ILE A 308 8.84 -20.50 4.96
C ILE A 308 9.94 -20.03 5.92
N SER A 309 10.15 -18.72 6.01
CA SER A 309 11.02 -18.14 7.03
C SER A 309 10.45 -18.33 8.43
N HIS A 310 11.31 -18.67 9.39
CA HIS A 310 10.94 -18.72 10.81
C HIS A 310 10.76 -17.32 11.40
N PHE A 311 11.64 -16.39 11.02
CA PHE A 311 11.46 -14.99 11.37
C PHE A 311 10.34 -14.36 10.55
N SER A 312 9.55 -13.52 11.23
CA SER A 312 8.47 -12.81 10.58
C SER A 312 9.01 -11.85 9.54
N TYR A 313 8.22 -11.60 8.50
CA TYR A 313 8.52 -10.62 7.46
C TYR A 313 9.05 -9.29 8.02
N HIS A 314 8.48 -8.77 9.11
CA HIS A 314 8.88 -7.51 9.72
C HIS A 314 10.31 -7.51 10.28
N ASN A 315 10.76 -8.62 10.86
CA ASN A 315 12.10 -8.75 11.45
C ASN A 315 13.20 -8.89 10.38
N LEU A 316 12.82 -9.22 9.15
CA LEU A 316 13.73 -9.45 8.02
C LEU A 316 13.82 -8.24 7.06
N THR A 317 13.24 -7.10 7.44
CA THR A 317 12.98 -5.98 6.50
C THR A 317 14.21 -5.34 5.90
N ASP A 318 15.28 -5.21 6.66
CA ASP A 318 16.48 -4.51 6.21
C ASP A 318 17.55 -5.44 5.65
N GLN A 319 17.36 -6.76 5.77
CA GLN A 319 18.34 -7.78 5.37
C GLN A 319 18.09 -8.30 3.97
N PHE A 320 16.83 -8.48 3.55
CA PHE A 320 16.50 -9.17 2.31
C PHE A 320 15.80 -8.30 1.30
N LEU A 321 15.89 -8.74 0.04
CA LEU A 321 14.98 -8.30 -0.98
C LEU A 321 13.59 -8.93 -0.75
N LYS A 322 12.57 -8.09 -0.84
CA LYS A 322 11.18 -8.45 -0.58
C LYS A 322 10.33 -8.17 -1.80
N LEU A 323 9.48 -9.13 -2.14
CA LEU A 323 8.41 -8.93 -3.10
C LEU A 323 7.07 -9.16 -2.43
N ASN A 324 6.15 -8.23 -2.65
CA ASN A 324 4.77 -8.41 -2.25
C ASN A 324 3.89 -8.50 -3.50
N LEU A 325 3.30 -9.67 -3.70
CA LEU A 325 2.31 -9.96 -4.75
C LEU A 325 0.94 -10.01 -4.10
N LEU A 326 0.21 -8.90 -4.16
CA LEU A 326 -1.11 -8.76 -3.54
C LEU A 326 -2.23 -9.08 -4.55
N PRO A 327 -3.33 -9.71 -4.10
CA PRO A 327 -4.53 -9.88 -4.90
C PRO A 327 -5.27 -8.54 -5.05
N TYR A 328 -5.76 -8.24 -6.24
CA TYR A 328 -6.61 -7.08 -6.47
C TYR A 328 -7.67 -7.36 -7.54
N PHE A 329 -8.86 -7.75 -7.08
CA PHE A 329 -9.97 -8.13 -7.94
C PHE A 329 -10.40 -7.07 -8.97
N VAL A 330 -10.13 -5.78 -8.71
CA VAL A 330 -10.37 -4.69 -9.67
C VAL A 330 -9.66 -4.95 -10.99
N LEU A 331 -8.43 -5.50 -10.94
CA LEU A 331 -7.68 -5.86 -12.15
C LEU A 331 -8.36 -6.99 -12.91
N SER A 332 -8.83 -8.03 -12.19
CA SER A 332 -9.60 -9.12 -12.77
C SER A 332 -10.84 -8.61 -13.52
N VAL A 333 -11.59 -7.67 -12.91
CA VAL A 333 -12.79 -7.08 -13.54
C VAL A 333 -12.41 -6.22 -14.75
N LEU A 334 -11.33 -5.44 -14.68
CA LEU A 334 -10.86 -4.61 -15.79
C LEU A 334 -10.42 -5.44 -17.00
N GLU A 335 -9.77 -6.59 -16.78
CA GLU A 335 -9.39 -7.52 -17.85
C GLU A 335 -10.61 -8.09 -18.57
N GLU A 336 -11.64 -8.51 -17.82
CA GLU A 336 -12.90 -8.98 -18.42
C GLU A 336 -13.62 -7.86 -19.18
N LEU A 337 -13.55 -6.61 -18.70
CA LEU A 337 -14.15 -5.46 -19.38
C LEU A 337 -13.44 -5.10 -20.68
N GLU A 338 -12.10 -5.05 -20.68
CA GLU A 338 -11.32 -4.80 -21.89
C GLU A 338 -11.57 -5.90 -22.92
N ARG A 339 -11.61 -7.17 -22.50
CA ARG A 339 -11.91 -8.32 -23.37
C ARG A 339 -13.35 -8.29 -23.90
N GLY A 340 -14.32 -7.99 -23.05
CA GLY A 340 -15.74 -7.96 -23.38
C GLY A 340 -16.15 -6.82 -24.30
N THR A 341 -15.51 -5.66 -24.14
CA THR A 341 -15.86 -4.45 -24.90
C THR A 341 -14.94 -4.20 -26.11
N GLY A 342 -13.72 -4.74 -26.10
CA GLY A 342 -12.66 -4.39 -27.05
C GLY A 342 -12.15 -2.95 -26.89
N CYS A 343 -12.60 -2.22 -25.86
CA CYS A 343 -12.10 -0.88 -25.54
C CYS A 343 -10.83 -1.03 -24.72
N SER A 344 -9.70 -0.49 -25.19
CA SER A 344 -8.46 -0.66 -24.43
C SER A 344 -8.36 0.29 -23.23
N LEU A 345 -7.89 -0.24 -22.10
CA LEU A 345 -7.66 0.53 -20.86
C LEU A 345 -6.68 1.68 -21.07
N SER A 346 -5.71 1.49 -21.96
CA SER A 346 -4.67 2.48 -22.32
C SER A 346 -5.22 3.71 -23.06
N ASN A 347 -6.42 3.60 -23.65
CA ASN A 347 -7.05 4.68 -24.43
C ASN A 347 -8.07 5.49 -23.62
N ILE A 348 -8.33 5.13 -22.36
CA ILE A 348 -9.28 5.83 -21.49
C ILE A 348 -8.66 7.13 -20.99
N SER A 349 -9.31 8.26 -21.27
CA SER A 349 -8.90 9.58 -20.73
C SER A 349 -9.39 9.78 -19.31
N PHE A 350 -8.61 10.48 -18.48
CA PHE A 350 -8.93 10.75 -17.07
C PHE A 350 -9.73 12.05 -16.84
N ASP A 351 -10.17 12.71 -17.92
CA ASP A 351 -10.99 13.92 -17.90
C ASP A 351 -12.38 13.72 -18.56
N ASP A 352 -12.79 12.48 -18.84
CA ASP A 352 -14.07 12.15 -19.47
C ASP A 352 -15.27 12.69 -18.66
N PRO A 353 -16.12 13.58 -19.24
CA PRO A 353 -17.22 14.21 -18.52
C PRO A 353 -18.28 13.23 -18.00
N SER A 354 -18.56 12.14 -18.73
CA SER A 354 -19.55 11.13 -18.33
C SER A 354 -19.07 10.37 -17.10
N THR A 355 -17.79 10.01 -17.08
CA THR A 355 -17.13 9.33 -15.96
C THR A 355 -17.06 10.24 -14.73
N ILE A 356 -16.60 11.49 -14.88
CA ILE A 356 -16.61 12.48 -13.77
C ILE A 356 -18.03 12.72 -13.24
N SER A 357 -19.05 12.68 -14.11
CA SER A 357 -20.44 12.83 -13.67
C SER A 357 -20.90 11.74 -12.71
N LEU A 358 -20.37 10.51 -12.78
CA LEU A 358 -20.71 9.45 -11.83
C LEU A 358 -20.24 9.83 -10.42
N PHE A 359 -18.98 10.25 -10.29
CA PHE A 359 -18.43 10.70 -9.02
C PHE A 359 -19.18 11.90 -8.45
N ARG A 360 -19.55 12.88 -9.27
CA ARG A 360 -20.35 14.05 -8.83
C ARG A 360 -21.72 13.68 -8.29
N LYS A 361 -22.37 12.69 -8.90
CA LYS A 361 -23.68 12.17 -8.45
C LYS A 361 -23.55 11.19 -7.30
N ALA A 362 -22.32 10.86 -6.87
CA ALA A 362 -22.01 9.77 -5.95
C ALA A 362 -22.58 8.42 -6.42
N ASP A 363 -22.61 8.23 -7.73
CA ASP A 363 -23.14 7.06 -8.42
C ASP A 363 -22.06 5.97 -8.58
N THR A 364 -21.45 5.61 -7.45
CA THR A 364 -20.18 4.87 -7.37
C THR A 364 -20.34 3.48 -6.76
N VAL A 365 -21.55 2.92 -6.75
CA VAL A 365 -21.75 1.49 -6.45
C VAL A 365 -20.92 0.67 -7.45
N GLY A 366 -20.18 -0.33 -6.95
CA GLY A 366 -19.24 -1.10 -7.76
C GLY A 366 -17.92 -0.38 -8.08
N ILE A 367 -17.61 0.76 -7.46
CA ILE A 367 -16.30 1.43 -7.60
C ILE A 367 -15.60 1.38 -6.24
N PRO A 368 -14.68 0.43 -5.99
CA PRO A 368 -14.23 0.06 -4.63
C PRO A 368 -13.72 1.21 -3.76
N GLU A 369 -12.92 2.12 -4.32
CA GLU A 369 -12.38 3.28 -3.58
C GLU A 369 -13.46 4.31 -3.23
N PHE A 370 -14.60 4.27 -3.92
CA PHE A 370 -15.63 5.30 -3.88
C PHE A 370 -17.04 4.81 -3.51
N ARG A 371 -17.23 3.49 -3.26
CA ARG A 371 -18.55 2.88 -3.07
C ARG A 371 -19.13 3.05 -1.67
N SER A 372 -18.28 3.18 -0.65
CA SER A 372 -18.74 3.16 0.74
C SER A 372 -19.70 4.33 1.03
N PRO A 373 -20.68 4.17 1.96
CA PRO A 373 -21.59 5.26 2.32
C PRO A 373 -20.85 6.55 2.72
N LYS A 374 -19.76 6.42 3.50
CA LYS A 374 -18.89 7.53 3.90
C LYS A 374 -18.32 8.28 2.69
N VAL A 375 -17.77 7.56 1.71
CA VAL A 375 -17.15 8.19 0.54
C VAL A 375 -18.19 8.77 -0.42
N ARG A 376 -19.34 8.11 -0.59
CA ARG A 376 -20.47 8.69 -1.33
C ARG A 376 -20.97 10.00 -0.73
N GLN A 377 -21.03 10.09 0.60
CA GLN A 377 -21.33 11.35 1.27
C GLN A 377 -20.26 12.41 0.99
N MET A 378 -18.98 12.06 1.05
CA MET A 378 -17.89 12.98 0.68
C MET A 378 -18.02 13.49 -0.76
N LEU A 379 -18.33 12.61 -1.70
CA LEU A 379 -18.56 12.95 -3.11
C LEU A 379 -19.73 13.93 -3.28
N GLN A 380 -20.84 13.69 -2.59
CA GLN A 380 -22.00 14.59 -2.59
C GLN A 380 -21.64 15.98 -2.05
N GLU A 381 -20.87 16.04 -0.95
CA GLU A 381 -20.44 17.29 -0.32
C GLU A 381 -19.42 18.07 -1.16
N LEU A 382 -18.48 17.36 -1.81
CA LEU A 382 -17.33 17.98 -2.48
C LEU A 382 -17.55 18.26 -3.97
N GLN A 383 -18.44 17.51 -4.65
CA GLN A 383 -18.75 17.68 -6.08
C GLN A 383 -17.50 17.75 -7.00
N PRO A 384 -16.63 16.73 -6.99
CA PRO A 384 -15.34 16.77 -7.69
C PRO A 384 -15.50 16.93 -9.21
N ARG A 385 -14.63 17.69 -9.83
CA ARG A 385 -14.58 17.98 -11.27
C ARG A 385 -13.28 17.52 -11.93
N PHE A 386 -12.24 17.30 -11.13
CA PHE A 386 -10.90 16.97 -11.60
C PHE A 386 -10.42 15.63 -11.03
N PHE A 387 -9.50 14.99 -11.75
CA PHE A 387 -8.91 13.72 -11.32
C PHE A 387 -8.18 13.87 -9.99
N SER A 388 -7.41 14.95 -9.82
CA SER A 388 -6.70 15.19 -8.54
C SER A 388 -7.62 15.36 -7.33
N GLU A 389 -8.87 15.79 -7.53
CA GLU A 389 -9.86 15.86 -6.45
C GLU A 389 -10.35 14.47 -6.05
N LEU A 390 -10.44 13.53 -6.99
CA LEU A 390 -10.72 12.11 -6.71
C LEU A 390 -9.56 11.48 -5.91
N VAL A 391 -8.31 11.80 -6.27
CA VAL A 391 -7.12 11.40 -5.50
C VAL A 391 -7.21 11.89 -4.06
N LYS A 392 -7.59 13.15 -3.83
CA LYS A 392 -7.76 13.66 -2.45
C LYS A 392 -8.89 12.98 -1.70
N ILE A 393 -10.03 12.74 -2.36
CA ILE A 393 -11.18 12.08 -1.75
C ILE A 393 -10.84 10.65 -1.33
N SER A 394 -10.17 9.88 -2.19
CA SER A 394 -9.66 8.54 -1.85
C SER A 394 -8.62 8.59 -0.72
N ALA A 395 -7.70 9.56 -0.72
CA ALA A 395 -6.76 9.71 0.39
C ALA A 395 -7.47 10.01 1.74
N PHE A 396 -8.49 10.87 1.73
CA PHE A 396 -9.27 11.21 2.92
C PHE A 396 -10.14 10.06 3.44
N SER A 397 -10.59 9.15 2.57
CA SER A 397 -11.43 8.03 2.99
C SER A 397 -10.69 7.04 3.88
N HIS A 398 -9.40 6.86 3.59
CA HIS A 398 -8.53 5.89 4.26
C HIS A 398 -7.64 6.47 5.36
N GLY A 399 -7.43 7.79 5.39
CA GLY A 399 -6.59 8.44 6.39
C GLY A 399 -7.27 8.60 7.77
N THR A 400 -6.64 8.08 8.83
CA THR A 400 -7.10 8.30 10.22
C THR A 400 -6.95 9.77 10.60
N GLY A 401 -8.02 10.40 11.07
CA GLY A 401 -8.02 11.83 11.44
C GLY A 401 -7.90 12.80 10.25
N ALA A 402 -7.96 12.29 9.02
CA ALA A 402 -7.80 13.12 7.82
C ALA A 402 -9.08 13.91 7.46
N TRP A 403 -10.24 13.25 7.54
CA TRP A 403 -11.52 13.85 7.11
C TRP A 403 -12.37 14.38 8.27
N GLU A 404 -12.99 13.48 9.03
CA GLU A 404 -13.96 13.81 10.08
C GLU A 404 -13.27 14.58 11.23
N GLY A 405 -13.88 15.67 11.66
CA GLY A 405 -13.27 16.55 12.68
C GLY A 405 -12.06 17.38 12.20
N ASN A 406 -11.63 17.20 10.95
CA ASN A 406 -10.46 17.85 10.36
C ASN A 406 -10.78 18.54 9.01
N ALA A 407 -10.37 17.97 7.87
CA ALA A 407 -10.53 18.59 6.55
C ALA A 407 -11.99 18.96 6.24
N GLN A 408 -12.93 18.11 6.62
CA GLN A 408 -14.36 18.36 6.42
C GLN A 408 -14.82 19.68 7.06
N ASN A 409 -14.39 19.94 8.31
CA ASN A 409 -14.75 21.14 9.05
C ASN A 409 -14.08 22.39 8.48
N LEU A 410 -12.83 22.27 8.04
CA LEU A 410 -12.09 23.38 7.44
C LEU A 410 -12.76 23.82 6.12
N ILE A 411 -13.14 22.86 5.29
CA ILE A 411 -13.82 23.11 4.00
C ILE A 411 -15.23 23.67 4.24
N ARG A 412 -16.04 23.05 5.11
CA ARG A 412 -17.41 23.51 5.40
C ARG A 412 -17.45 24.94 5.99
N ARG A 413 -16.43 25.33 6.74
CA ARG A 413 -16.31 26.69 7.31
C ARG A 413 -15.72 27.70 6.33
N GLY A 414 -15.33 27.29 5.13
CA GLY A 414 -14.69 28.15 4.14
C GLY A 414 -13.29 28.61 4.54
N VAL A 415 -12.61 27.88 5.44
CA VAL A 415 -11.23 28.20 5.87
C VAL A 415 -10.22 27.89 4.77
N CYS A 416 -10.46 26.81 4.02
CA CYS A 416 -9.67 26.39 2.87
C CYS A 416 -10.56 25.64 1.86
N THR A 417 -10.05 25.48 0.65
CA THR A 417 -10.64 24.65 -0.41
C THR A 417 -10.11 23.22 -0.35
N LEU A 418 -10.73 22.31 -1.11
CA LEU A 418 -10.25 20.93 -1.26
C LEU A 418 -8.80 20.89 -1.78
N ASN A 419 -8.42 21.80 -2.67
CA ASN A 419 -7.09 21.84 -3.27
C ASN A 419 -6.00 22.35 -2.31
N GLU A 420 -6.35 23.09 -1.26
CA GLU A 420 -5.40 23.65 -0.30
C GLU A 420 -5.11 22.73 0.89
N VAL A 421 -6.01 21.82 1.24
CA VAL A 421 -5.81 20.87 2.34
C VAL A 421 -4.92 19.69 1.92
N ALA A 422 -4.00 19.28 2.79
CA ALA A 422 -3.16 18.11 2.56
C ALA A 422 -3.95 16.82 2.77
N ALA A 423 -3.99 15.95 1.76
CA ALA A 423 -4.66 14.66 1.84
C ALA A 423 -3.65 13.51 1.89
N THR A 424 -2.52 13.68 1.20
CA THR A 424 -1.41 12.71 1.15
C THR A 424 -0.19 13.24 1.89
N ARG A 425 0.72 12.35 2.28
CA ARG A 425 1.99 12.77 2.92
C ARG A 425 2.79 13.68 1.99
N ASP A 426 2.78 13.39 0.70
CA ASP A 426 3.52 14.12 -0.34
C ASP A 426 3.01 15.57 -0.46
N ASP A 427 1.70 15.81 -0.28
CA ASP A 427 1.15 17.17 -0.24
C ASP A 427 1.79 18.01 0.86
N VAL A 428 2.07 17.41 2.04
CA VAL A 428 2.74 18.10 3.14
C VAL A 428 4.14 18.51 2.75
N MET A 429 4.93 17.59 2.19
CA MET A 429 6.30 17.87 1.77
C MET A 429 6.34 18.96 0.69
N MET A 430 5.57 18.79 -0.37
CA MET A 430 5.58 19.71 -1.51
C MET A 430 5.04 21.09 -1.14
N TYR A 431 4.00 21.18 -0.31
CA TYR A 431 3.50 22.45 0.19
C TYR A 431 4.57 23.22 0.97
N LEU A 432 5.28 22.54 1.88
CA LEU A 432 6.33 23.16 2.70
C LEU A 432 7.52 23.61 1.86
N ILE A 433 7.96 22.82 0.88
CA ILE A 433 9.03 23.20 -0.06
C ILE A 433 8.64 24.47 -0.83
N ARG A 434 7.40 24.53 -1.34
CA ARG A 434 6.87 25.72 -2.03
C ARG A 434 6.76 26.96 -1.12
N LYS A 435 6.66 26.76 0.19
CA LYS A 435 6.72 27.82 1.21
C LYS A 435 8.15 28.23 1.60
N GLY A 436 9.16 27.68 0.95
CA GLY A 436 10.57 27.98 1.21
C GLY A 436 11.19 27.22 2.37
N ILE A 437 10.51 26.19 2.89
CA ILE A 437 11.10 25.30 3.90
C ILE A 437 12.11 24.39 3.21
N ASP A 438 13.29 24.24 3.82
CA ASP A 438 14.34 23.32 3.40
C ASP A 438 13.78 21.90 3.10
N PRO A 439 14.11 21.29 1.95
CA PRO A 439 13.58 19.99 1.55
C PRO A 439 13.78 18.85 2.56
N LEU A 440 14.95 18.78 3.22
CA LEU A 440 15.20 17.75 4.23
C LEU A 440 14.28 17.95 5.45
N ARG A 441 14.12 19.20 5.91
CA ARG A 441 13.18 19.51 6.99
C ARG A 441 11.72 19.25 6.60
N ALA A 442 11.32 19.57 5.37
CA ALA A 442 9.98 19.28 4.86
C ALA A 442 9.70 17.77 4.84
N PHE A 443 10.67 16.97 4.41
CA PHE A 443 10.61 15.50 4.47
C PHE A 443 10.47 14.98 5.91
N GLN A 444 11.26 15.49 6.86
CA GLN A 444 11.15 15.09 8.27
C GLN A 444 9.78 15.41 8.88
N ILE A 445 9.21 16.57 8.54
CA ILE A 445 7.87 16.96 9.00
C ILE A 445 6.82 16.03 8.38
N MET A 446 6.89 15.78 7.08
CA MET A 446 6.00 14.83 6.40
C MET A 446 6.04 13.44 7.08
N GLU A 447 7.23 12.90 7.32
CA GLU A 447 7.42 11.58 7.95
C GLU A 447 6.84 11.51 9.36
N SER A 448 6.95 12.59 10.13
CA SER A 448 6.35 12.71 11.46
C SER A 448 4.83 12.74 11.40
N VAL A 449 4.27 13.60 10.54
CA VAL A 449 2.83 13.82 10.39
C VAL A 449 2.12 12.55 9.89
N ARG A 450 2.68 11.85 8.89
CA ARG A 450 2.06 10.64 8.34
C ARG A 450 1.99 9.46 9.30
N LYS A 451 2.70 9.52 10.44
CA LYS A 451 2.73 8.49 11.49
C LYS A 451 1.96 8.90 12.75
N GLY A 452 1.26 10.04 12.73
CA GLY A 452 0.51 10.49 13.90
C GLY A 452 1.35 11.18 14.98
N ASN A 453 2.62 11.45 14.72
CA ASN A 453 3.52 12.07 15.70
C ASN A 453 3.39 13.61 15.73
N GLY A 454 2.60 14.19 14.83
CA GLY A 454 2.37 15.63 14.75
C GLY A 454 3.63 16.42 14.38
N ILE A 455 3.65 17.71 14.75
CA ILE A 455 4.73 18.66 14.47
C ILE A 455 5.29 19.21 15.79
N LEU A 456 6.61 19.16 15.96
CA LEU A 456 7.27 19.64 17.18
C LEU A 456 7.06 21.16 17.40
N PRO A 457 6.87 21.63 18.65
CA PRO A 457 6.62 23.05 18.95
C PRO A 457 7.68 24.02 18.40
N LYS A 458 8.96 23.63 18.41
CA LYS A 458 10.05 24.43 17.82
C LYS A 458 9.90 24.62 16.31
N THR A 459 9.38 23.60 15.64
CA THR A 459 9.17 23.60 14.19
C THR A 459 7.95 24.44 13.81
N ILE A 460 6.91 24.46 14.64
CA ILE A 460 5.71 25.29 14.42
C ILE A 460 6.06 26.77 14.23
N LYS A 461 6.97 27.31 15.06
CA LYS A 461 7.40 28.72 14.93
C LYS A 461 8.03 29.00 13.57
N ILE A 462 8.92 28.12 13.13
CA ILE A 462 9.59 28.21 11.82
C ILE A 462 8.56 28.17 10.69
N LEU A 463 7.57 27.29 10.78
CA LEU A 463 6.51 27.20 9.78
C LEU A 463 5.67 28.49 9.71
N GLN A 464 5.33 29.06 10.86
CA GLN A 464 4.58 30.32 10.92
C GLN A 464 5.39 31.50 10.35
N GLU A 465 6.68 31.58 10.66
CA GLU A 465 7.60 32.60 10.11
C GLU A 465 7.73 32.52 8.58
N ASN A 466 7.56 31.33 8.01
CA ASN A 466 7.53 31.08 6.55
C ASN A 466 6.11 31.16 5.96
N GLY A 467 5.13 31.71 6.69
CA GLY A 467 3.79 31.96 6.18
C GLY A 467 2.94 30.69 5.97
N VAL A 468 3.22 29.62 6.73
CA VAL A 468 2.31 28.47 6.84
C VAL A 468 1.20 28.82 7.84
N PRO A 469 -0.08 28.76 7.42
CA PRO A 469 -1.17 29.19 8.26
C PRO A 469 -1.41 28.22 9.42
N LEU A 470 -1.86 28.75 10.57
CA LEU A 470 -2.08 27.96 11.78
C LEU A 470 -3.08 26.82 11.58
N TRP A 471 -4.12 27.02 10.75
CA TRP A 471 -5.09 25.97 10.45
C TRP A 471 -4.45 24.76 9.76
N TYR A 472 -3.44 24.97 8.90
CA TYR A 472 -2.75 23.90 8.19
C TYR A 472 -1.90 23.09 9.18
N ILE A 473 -1.18 23.79 10.07
CA ILE A 473 -0.42 23.16 11.15
C ILE A 473 -1.35 22.34 12.05
N GLN A 474 -2.49 22.90 12.47
CA GLN A 474 -3.48 22.19 13.29
C GLN A 474 -4.10 20.99 12.56
N SER A 475 -4.29 21.08 11.25
CA SER A 475 -4.75 19.96 10.43
C SER A 475 -3.73 18.82 10.42
N CYS A 476 -2.44 19.13 10.22
CA CYS A 476 -1.36 18.15 10.29
C CYS A 476 -1.24 17.50 11.69
N GLN A 477 -1.48 18.24 12.78
CA GLN A 477 -1.45 17.69 14.15
C GLN A 477 -2.54 16.64 14.40
N LYS A 478 -3.64 16.66 13.63
CA LYS A 478 -4.75 15.71 13.76
C LYS A 478 -4.60 14.45 12.92
N MET A 479 -3.66 14.44 11.98
CA MET A 479 -3.43 13.29 11.11
C MET A 479 -2.89 12.13 11.96
N GLY A 480 -3.54 10.96 11.91
CA GLY A 480 -3.04 9.72 12.51
C GLY A 480 -2.23 8.89 11.51
N TYR A 481 -2.71 8.79 10.27
CA TYR A 481 -2.02 8.13 9.17
C TYR A 481 -2.31 8.82 7.83
N MET A 482 -1.29 8.91 6.96
CA MET A 482 -1.43 9.48 5.62
C MET A 482 -0.80 8.58 4.56
N PHE A 483 -1.54 8.33 3.49
CA PHE A 483 -1.08 7.50 2.38
C PHE A 483 -0.05 8.23 1.48
N PRO A 484 0.87 7.48 0.84
CA PRO A 484 1.66 7.97 -0.29
C PRO A 484 0.76 8.37 -1.46
N ARG A 485 1.05 9.50 -2.09
CA ARG A 485 0.31 9.97 -3.26
C ARG A 485 0.37 9.01 -4.44
N ALA A 486 1.52 8.39 -4.67
CA ALA A 486 1.71 7.40 -5.74
C ALA A 486 0.68 6.25 -5.66
N HIS A 487 0.55 5.64 -4.48
CA HIS A 487 -0.42 4.60 -4.22
C HIS A 487 -1.85 5.04 -4.54
N VAL A 488 -2.24 6.22 -4.03
CA VAL A 488 -3.60 6.73 -4.22
C VAL A 488 -3.88 7.03 -5.69
N VAL A 489 -2.91 7.61 -6.42
CA VAL A 489 -3.06 7.90 -7.85
C VAL A 489 -3.32 6.60 -8.63
N ASP A 490 -2.53 5.56 -8.40
CA ASP A 490 -2.65 4.29 -9.15
C ASP A 490 -3.99 3.57 -8.89
N HIS A 491 -4.41 3.52 -7.62
CA HIS A 491 -5.72 3.00 -7.24
C HIS A 491 -6.86 3.81 -7.85
N VAL A 492 -6.76 5.14 -7.85
CA VAL A 492 -7.77 6.01 -8.46
C VAL A 492 -7.78 5.87 -9.98
N MET A 493 -6.63 5.65 -10.65
CA MET A 493 -6.59 5.34 -12.08
C MET A 493 -7.38 4.07 -12.40
N SER A 494 -7.14 2.99 -11.66
CA SER A 494 -7.86 1.72 -11.84
C SER A 494 -9.38 1.87 -11.60
N ASN A 495 -9.77 2.60 -10.54
CA ASN A 495 -11.17 2.85 -10.21
C ASN A 495 -11.86 3.80 -11.19
N TYR A 496 -11.12 4.76 -11.75
CA TYR A 496 -11.63 5.64 -12.80
C TYR A 496 -11.93 4.86 -14.07
N ARG A 497 -11.04 3.92 -14.46
CA ARG A 497 -11.29 3.03 -15.62
C ARG A 497 -12.54 2.17 -15.40
N LEU A 498 -12.76 1.62 -14.20
CA LEU A 498 -14.02 0.94 -13.87
C LEU A 498 -15.24 1.87 -14.04
N ALA A 499 -15.14 3.10 -13.53
CA ALA A 499 -16.21 4.08 -13.65
C ALA A 499 -16.47 4.48 -15.12
N TYR A 500 -15.43 4.52 -15.96
CA TYR A 500 -15.58 4.74 -17.39
C TYR A 500 -16.41 3.64 -18.05
N TYR A 501 -16.10 2.37 -17.79
CA TYR A 501 -16.93 1.27 -18.27
C TYR A 501 -18.35 1.31 -17.72
N LYS A 502 -18.54 1.68 -16.46
CA LYS A 502 -19.88 1.87 -15.89
C LYS A 502 -20.67 2.96 -16.63
N ALA A 503 -20.02 4.05 -17.03
CA ALA A 503 -20.64 5.16 -17.73
C ALA A 503 -20.98 4.83 -19.20
N HIS A 504 -20.09 4.12 -19.90
CA HIS A 504 -20.17 3.94 -21.36
C HIS A 504 -20.60 2.53 -21.79
N HIS A 505 -20.36 1.52 -20.96
CA HIS A 505 -20.64 0.10 -21.21
C HIS A 505 -21.31 -0.58 -20.00
N PRO A 506 -22.46 -0.08 -19.50
CA PRO A 506 -23.04 -0.51 -18.23
C PRO A 506 -23.41 -2.01 -18.19
N GLN A 507 -23.91 -2.59 -19.29
CA GLN A 507 -24.23 -4.02 -19.34
C GLN A 507 -22.99 -4.89 -19.13
N GLU A 508 -21.90 -4.56 -19.83
CA GLU A 508 -20.62 -5.26 -19.70
C GLU A 508 -20.01 -5.05 -18.32
N PHE A 509 -20.14 -3.85 -17.75
CA PHE A 509 -19.74 -3.55 -16.37
C PHE A 509 -20.41 -4.48 -15.36
N TYR A 510 -21.74 -4.63 -15.41
CA TYR A 510 -22.45 -5.54 -14.51
C TYR A 510 -22.12 -7.01 -14.76
N ARG A 511 -22.01 -7.43 -16.03
CA ARG A 511 -21.63 -8.79 -16.40
C ARG A 511 -20.27 -9.15 -15.81
N ALA A 512 -19.24 -8.36 -16.09
CA ALA A 512 -17.88 -8.62 -15.63
C ALA A 512 -17.80 -8.71 -14.10
N TYR A 513 -18.48 -7.81 -13.39
CA TYR A 513 -18.52 -7.85 -11.92
C TYR A 513 -19.18 -9.12 -11.38
N ILE A 514 -20.33 -9.49 -11.93
CA ILE A 514 -21.10 -10.66 -11.47
C ILE A 514 -20.36 -11.95 -11.84
N GLU A 515 -19.81 -12.07 -13.05
CA GLU A 515 -19.01 -13.24 -13.46
C GLU A 515 -17.75 -13.40 -12.62
N THR A 516 -17.11 -12.30 -12.22
CA THR A 516 -15.87 -12.34 -11.43
C THR A 516 -16.12 -12.68 -9.96
N LEU A 517 -17.21 -12.18 -9.37
CA LEU A 517 -17.40 -12.21 -7.90
C LEU A 517 -18.54 -13.13 -7.41
N ALA A 518 -19.52 -13.47 -8.24
CA ALA A 518 -20.71 -14.18 -7.79
C ALA A 518 -20.48 -15.70 -7.71
N ASP A 519 -20.83 -16.31 -6.59
CA ASP A 519 -20.95 -17.76 -6.50
C ASP A 519 -22.32 -18.27 -7.02
N ALA A 520 -22.50 -19.59 -7.07
CA ALA A 520 -23.75 -20.20 -7.55
C ALA A 520 -24.98 -19.80 -6.72
N SER A 521 -24.80 -19.53 -5.42
CA SER A 521 -25.87 -19.09 -4.52
C SER A 521 -26.25 -17.63 -4.78
N ASP A 522 -25.27 -16.78 -5.03
CA ASP A 522 -25.47 -15.36 -5.35
C ASP A 522 -26.18 -15.22 -6.69
N LEU A 523 -25.74 -15.97 -7.71
CA LEU A 523 -26.40 -16.00 -9.03
C LEU A 523 -27.86 -16.45 -8.95
N ALA A 524 -28.21 -17.40 -8.08
CA ALA A 524 -29.59 -17.84 -7.90
C ALA A 524 -30.48 -16.73 -7.33
N VAL A 525 -29.95 -15.92 -6.40
CA VAL A 525 -30.66 -14.75 -5.85
C VAL A 525 -30.83 -13.68 -6.94
N ILE A 526 -29.76 -13.37 -7.67
CA ILE A 526 -29.79 -12.33 -8.69
C ILE A 526 -30.80 -12.69 -9.81
N LYS A 527 -30.81 -13.94 -10.28
CA LYS A 527 -31.78 -14.44 -11.29
C LYS A 527 -33.23 -14.36 -10.83
N SER A 528 -33.47 -14.42 -9.53
CA SER A 528 -34.81 -14.35 -8.94
C SER A 528 -35.39 -12.92 -8.96
N GLY A 529 -34.58 -11.92 -9.35
CA GLY A 529 -35.01 -10.54 -9.59
C GLY A 529 -34.90 -9.62 -8.38
N GLU A 530 -35.26 -8.36 -8.60
CA GLU A 530 -35.04 -7.24 -7.66
C GLU A 530 -35.64 -7.49 -6.25
N THR A 531 -36.82 -8.11 -6.17
CA THR A 531 -37.48 -8.41 -4.88
C THR A 531 -36.65 -9.39 -4.05
N ALA A 532 -36.15 -10.47 -4.65
CA ALA A 532 -35.33 -11.46 -3.98
C ALA A 532 -33.98 -10.86 -3.51
N ILE A 533 -33.40 -9.98 -4.33
CA ILE A 533 -32.18 -9.24 -3.97
C ILE A 533 -32.44 -8.36 -2.73
N LYS A 534 -33.55 -7.60 -2.71
CA LYS A 534 -33.94 -6.75 -1.57
C LYS A 534 -34.13 -7.54 -0.28
N GLU A 535 -34.84 -8.67 -0.37
CA GLU A 535 -35.06 -9.55 0.78
C GLU A 535 -33.73 -10.10 1.31
N ARG A 536 -32.83 -10.55 0.43
CA ARG A 536 -31.52 -11.06 0.83
C ARG A 536 -30.64 -9.98 1.46
N LEU A 537 -30.63 -8.77 0.91
CA LEU A 537 -29.92 -7.64 1.48
C LEU A 537 -30.43 -7.27 2.88
N SER A 538 -31.75 -7.32 3.11
CA SER A 538 -32.31 -7.10 4.45
C SER A 538 -31.79 -8.13 5.44
N ILE A 539 -31.80 -9.41 5.06
CA ILE A 539 -31.30 -10.50 5.91
C ILE A 539 -29.84 -10.26 6.31
N TYR A 540 -28.97 -9.93 5.35
CA TYR A 540 -27.55 -9.69 5.64
C TYR A 540 -27.35 -8.48 6.56
N ARG A 541 -28.05 -7.37 6.33
CA ARG A 541 -27.97 -6.18 7.19
C ARG A 541 -28.56 -6.39 8.58
N ASP A 542 -29.53 -7.30 8.73
CA ASP A 542 -30.09 -7.65 10.04
C ASP A 542 -29.19 -8.63 10.81
N THR A 543 -28.35 -9.40 10.12
CA THR A 543 -27.37 -10.34 10.72
C THR A 543 -25.97 -9.75 10.91
N GLU A 544 -25.72 -8.53 10.45
CA GLU A 544 -24.45 -7.77 10.48
C GLU A 544 -23.83 -7.54 11.87
N SER A 545 -24.37 -8.12 12.94
CA SER A 545 -23.74 -8.06 14.25
C SER A 545 -22.52 -8.98 14.42
N PHE A 546 -22.18 -9.89 13.48
CA PHE A 546 -21.16 -10.92 13.77
C PHE A 546 -20.13 -11.39 12.71
N GLU A 547 -20.20 -11.11 11.39
CA GLU A 547 -19.20 -11.69 10.45
C GLU A 547 -18.75 -10.79 9.27
N GLU A 548 -17.43 -10.59 9.12
CA GLU A 548 -16.77 -9.92 7.97
C GLU A 548 -17.04 -10.60 6.61
N SER A 549 -17.35 -11.90 6.63
CA SER A 549 -17.64 -12.73 5.44
C SER A 549 -18.83 -12.21 4.61
N SER A 550 -19.74 -11.46 5.24
CA SER A 550 -20.99 -10.99 4.63
C SER A 550 -20.83 -9.73 3.80
N ASN A 551 -19.77 -8.94 4.02
CA ASN A 551 -19.59 -7.64 3.37
C ASN A 551 -19.44 -7.73 1.84
N GLY A 552 -18.65 -8.69 1.35
CA GLY A 552 -18.49 -8.88 -0.11
C GLY A 552 -19.79 -9.27 -0.81
N LYS A 553 -20.63 -10.08 -0.17
CA LYS A 553 -21.94 -10.48 -0.70
C LYS A 553 -22.93 -9.31 -0.73
N ILE A 554 -22.92 -8.47 0.30
CA ILE A 554 -23.73 -7.24 0.32
C ILE A 554 -23.34 -6.33 -0.84
N GLU A 555 -22.05 -6.08 -1.05
CA GLU A 555 -21.57 -5.22 -2.12
C GLU A 555 -21.97 -5.72 -3.52
N LEU A 556 -21.87 -7.04 -3.75
CA LEU A 556 -22.31 -7.67 -5.00
C LEU A 556 -23.83 -7.53 -5.21
N LEU A 557 -24.63 -7.75 -4.16
CA LEU A 557 -26.09 -7.64 -4.25
C LEU A 557 -26.57 -6.19 -4.38
N GLU A 558 -25.88 -5.22 -3.78
CA GLU A 558 -26.14 -3.79 -4.01
C GLU A 558 -25.89 -3.40 -5.47
N LEU A 559 -24.82 -3.94 -6.05
CA LEU A 559 -24.53 -3.76 -7.47
C LEU A 559 -25.61 -4.41 -8.36
N ALA A 560 -26.02 -5.64 -8.05
CA ALA A 560 -27.09 -6.31 -8.78
C ALA A 560 -28.43 -5.56 -8.65
N GLN A 561 -28.74 -5.00 -7.47
CA GLN A 561 -29.91 -4.14 -7.29
C GLN A 561 -29.82 -2.90 -8.20
N GLU A 562 -28.67 -2.23 -8.25
CA GLU A 562 -28.46 -1.10 -9.16
C GLU A 562 -28.68 -1.49 -10.62
N MET A 563 -28.15 -2.65 -11.05
CA MET A 563 -28.34 -3.20 -12.39
C MET A 563 -29.84 -3.27 -12.76
N TYR A 564 -30.66 -3.86 -11.88
CA TYR A 564 -32.12 -3.94 -12.08
C TYR A 564 -32.79 -2.55 -12.11
N MET A 565 -32.39 -1.65 -11.21
CA MET A 565 -32.94 -0.29 -11.15
C MET A 565 -32.62 0.54 -12.41
N ARG A 566 -31.52 0.23 -13.11
CA ARG A 566 -31.15 0.82 -14.40
C ARG A 566 -31.80 0.15 -15.61
N GLY A 567 -32.65 -0.86 -15.39
CA GLY A 567 -33.34 -1.59 -16.45
C GLY A 567 -32.48 -2.65 -17.14
N HIS A 568 -31.41 -3.09 -16.49
CA HIS A 568 -30.61 -4.24 -16.93
C HIS A 568 -31.02 -5.49 -16.16
N HIS A 569 -30.84 -6.65 -16.77
CA HIS A 569 -31.21 -7.96 -16.21
C HIS A 569 -30.10 -8.95 -16.47
N LEU A 570 -30.03 -9.98 -15.62
CA LEU A 570 -29.06 -11.08 -15.75
C LEU A 570 -29.39 -12.02 -16.91
#